data_AF-A0A6P0MP04-F1
#
_entry.id   AF-A0A6P0MP04-F1
#
_cell.length_a   1.000
_cell.length_b   1.000
_cell.length_c   1.000
_cell.angle_alpha   90.00
_cell.angle_beta   90.00
_cell.angle_gamma   90.00
#
_symmetry.space_group_name_H-M   'P 1'
#
loop_
_entity.id
_entity.type
_entity.pdbx_description
1 polymer ?
#
loop_
_entity_poly.entity_id
_entity_poly.type
_entity_poly.pdbx_seq_one_letter_code
_entity_poly.pdbx_strand_id
1 'polypeptide(L)'
;MQRVPVISPQGKALMPTKPSRARKWLRDGKATIYKNDLNIFAIQLIDKSSGEETQDVVVGIDPGKMFSGVGVQSSKATIIKLHLILPFPNITKKMIGRRILRRGRRGRRINRKLPYSQRCHRAKRFDNRVKKKLPVSIKANRQIELRVVKEACRLFPISHIVYEYIKAPSDKGFSPAMVGQKVMLEWLRKIKPTSTIFGWETSNIRQWLKLPKDKSNKSKAVEETHSNDGVALASSHFIRWKEWQSSSARGGYWDGEVIVTPAPFKVIAKPNIYRRQLHFENPDSKKPNPTQYRKRKGGTVTPFGLRSGDFVQAIKAGQIYRGWIGGYTQTAKTKKVSIYDVNWKRIGQFSPNKVRLLKRSTKLLVSGSYPDQHSSLR
;
A
#
# COMPACT_ATOMS: atom_id res chain seq x y z
N MET A 1 -7.81 20.72 -12.35
CA MET A 1 -6.56 21.45 -12.00
C MET A 1 -6.03 20.86 -10.71
N GLN A 2 -4.77 20.43 -10.67
CA GLN A 2 -4.16 19.76 -9.51
C GLN A 2 -4.35 20.56 -8.21
N ARG A 3 -4.46 19.86 -7.08
CA ARG A 3 -4.56 20.43 -5.74
C ARG A 3 -3.37 20.03 -4.88
N VAL A 4 -2.91 20.95 -4.03
CA VAL A 4 -1.79 20.75 -3.11
C VAL A 4 -2.33 20.70 -1.69
N PRO A 5 -2.10 19.60 -0.94
CA PRO A 5 -2.46 19.52 0.47
C PRO A 5 -1.76 20.61 1.30
N VAL A 6 -2.50 21.18 2.23
CA VAL A 6 -2.05 22.25 3.12
C VAL A 6 -2.25 21.80 4.56
N ILE A 7 -1.20 21.91 5.37
CA ILE A 7 -1.21 21.56 6.78
C ILE A 7 -1.07 22.84 7.59
N SER A 8 -1.88 22.97 8.64
CA SER A 8 -1.74 24.05 9.62
C SER A 8 -0.43 23.95 10.41
N PRO A 9 0.02 25.01 11.10
CA PRO A 9 1.15 24.92 12.02
C PRO A 9 0.97 23.82 13.08
N GLN A 10 -0.28 23.61 13.53
CA GLN A 10 -0.66 22.62 14.53
C GLN A 10 -0.77 21.18 13.96
N GLY A 11 -0.49 20.97 12.67
CA GLY A 11 -0.52 19.64 12.05
C GLY A 11 -1.90 19.14 11.61
N LYS A 12 -2.95 19.97 11.72
CA LYS A 12 -4.30 19.70 11.18
C LYS A 12 -4.31 19.89 9.66
N ALA A 13 -4.93 18.95 8.94
CA ALA A 13 -5.13 19.06 7.49
C ALA A 13 -6.17 20.14 7.17
N LEU A 14 -5.81 21.07 6.29
CA LEU A 14 -6.65 22.16 5.79
C LEU A 14 -7.09 21.89 4.34
N MET A 15 -7.99 22.73 3.84
CA MET A 15 -8.47 22.62 2.47
C MET A 15 -7.32 22.73 1.44
N PRO A 16 -7.17 21.78 0.50
CA PRO A 16 -6.12 21.83 -0.51
C PRO A 16 -6.21 23.07 -1.41
N THR A 17 -5.05 23.62 -1.76
CA THR A 17 -4.94 24.86 -2.55
C THR A 17 -4.44 24.63 -3.98
N LYS A 18 -4.41 25.68 -4.79
CA LYS A 18 -3.81 25.64 -6.14
C LYS A 18 -2.28 25.59 -6.05
N PRO A 19 -1.58 24.85 -6.93
CA PRO A 19 -0.12 24.79 -6.95
C PRO A 19 0.58 26.14 -7.10
N SER A 20 -0.01 27.09 -7.83
CA SER A 20 0.50 28.46 -7.96
C SER A 20 0.55 29.19 -6.62
N ARG A 21 -0.52 29.08 -5.83
CA ARG A 21 -0.61 29.67 -4.48
C ARG A 21 0.35 29.01 -3.50
N ALA A 22 0.45 27.68 -3.54
CA ALA A 22 1.41 26.94 -2.71
C ALA A 22 2.87 27.36 -3.00
N ARG A 23 3.24 27.49 -4.28
CA ARG A 23 4.57 27.98 -4.68
C ARG A 23 4.81 29.42 -4.25
N LYS A 24 3.81 30.29 -4.35
CA LYS A 24 3.91 31.68 -3.85
C LYS A 24 4.22 31.70 -2.35
N TRP A 25 3.47 30.94 -1.54
CA TRP A 25 3.72 30.86 -0.10
C TRP A 25 5.11 30.32 0.26
N LEU A 26 5.64 29.36 -0.51
CA LEU A 26 7.02 28.89 -0.30
C LEU A 26 8.06 29.96 -0.63
N ARG A 27 7.87 30.72 -1.72
CA ARG A 27 8.78 31.83 -2.09
C ARG A 27 8.73 32.96 -1.09
N ASP A 28 7.54 33.30 -0.62
CA ASP A 28 7.31 34.38 0.35
C ASP A 28 7.68 33.96 1.79
N GLY A 29 8.20 32.74 2.00
CA GLY A 29 8.58 32.24 3.33
C GLY A 29 7.40 31.97 4.27
N LYS A 30 6.15 31.94 3.79
CA LYS A 30 4.93 31.72 4.60
C LYS A 30 4.61 30.25 4.86
N ALA A 31 5.28 29.35 4.15
CA ALA A 31 5.08 27.91 4.26
C ALA A 31 6.41 27.17 4.08
N THR A 32 6.45 25.93 4.55
CA THR A 32 7.56 25.00 4.34
C THR A 32 7.07 23.70 3.69
N ILE A 33 7.98 22.93 3.10
CA ILE A 33 7.62 21.64 2.46
C ILE A 33 7.30 20.61 3.54
N TYR A 34 6.08 20.06 3.50
CA TYR A 34 5.62 19.03 4.43
C TYR A 34 5.98 17.63 3.93
N LYS A 35 6.89 16.96 4.64
CA LYS A 35 7.30 15.58 4.31
C LYS A 35 6.23 14.59 4.77
N ASN A 36 5.79 13.71 3.86
CA ASN A 36 4.79 12.68 4.14
C ASN A 36 5.19 11.32 3.55
N ASP A 37 4.48 10.27 3.96
CA ASP A 37 4.81 8.89 3.54
C ASP A 37 4.32 8.56 2.12
N LEU A 38 3.35 9.32 1.60
CA LEU A 38 2.83 9.17 0.24
C LEU A 38 3.66 9.93 -0.81
N ASN A 39 4.71 10.64 -0.40
CA ASN A 39 5.56 11.47 -1.26
C ASN A 39 4.75 12.38 -2.21
N ILE A 40 3.68 12.96 -1.68
CA ILE A 40 2.86 13.98 -2.36
C ILE A 40 3.48 15.34 -2.02
N PHE A 41 3.59 16.24 -2.98
CA PHE A 41 3.99 17.61 -2.70
C PHE A 41 2.92 18.26 -1.82
N ALA A 42 3.30 18.59 -0.58
CA ALA A 42 2.44 19.19 0.43
C ALA A 42 3.20 20.32 1.11
N ILE A 43 2.46 21.28 1.66
CA ILE A 43 3.03 22.41 2.38
C ILE A 43 2.45 22.52 3.79
N GLN A 44 3.25 23.01 4.72
CA GLN A 44 2.83 23.37 6.06
C GLN A 44 2.96 24.88 6.23
N LEU A 45 1.89 25.54 6.66
CA LEU A 45 1.92 26.96 6.97
C LEU A 45 2.76 27.21 8.21
N ILE A 46 3.47 28.34 8.26
CA ILE A 46 4.24 28.77 9.43
C ILE A 46 3.32 29.48 10.42
N ASP A 47 2.51 30.41 9.91
CA ASP A 47 1.57 31.18 10.70
C ASP A 47 0.16 30.56 10.67
N LYS A 48 -0.66 30.99 11.63
CA LYS A 48 -2.07 30.59 11.72
C LYS A 48 -2.79 30.94 10.41
N SER A 49 -3.59 30.00 9.89
CA SER A 49 -4.39 30.26 8.70
C SER A 49 -5.47 31.30 9.00
N SER A 50 -5.83 32.07 7.97
CA SER A 50 -6.94 33.05 8.06
C SER A 50 -8.31 32.38 8.22
N GLY A 51 -8.41 31.08 7.93
CA GLY A 51 -9.62 30.29 8.11
C GLY A 51 -9.31 28.79 8.04
N GLU A 52 -10.21 27.98 8.61
CA GLU A 52 -10.10 26.52 8.65
C GLU A 52 -11.32 25.81 8.06
N GLU A 53 -12.19 26.54 7.37
CA GLU A 53 -13.36 25.98 6.74
C GLU A 53 -12.98 25.03 5.61
N THR A 54 -13.65 23.89 5.57
CA THR A 54 -13.40 22.83 4.60
C THR A 54 -14.72 22.40 3.98
N GLN A 55 -14.71 22.20 2.67
CA GLN A 55 -15.77 21.43 2.01
C GLN A 55 -15.52 19.93 2.20
N ASP A 56 -16.53 19.12 1.93
CA ASP A 56 -16.42 17.67 2.01
C ASP A 56 -15.34 17.12 1.08
N VAL A 57 -14.51 16.24 1.66
CA VAL A 57 -13.49 15.47 0.96
C VAL A 57 -13.66 14.01 1.33
N VAL A 58 -13.82 13.18 0.31
CA VAL A 58 -14.20 11.77 0.46
C VAL A 58 -13.11 10.87 -0.09
N VAL A 59 -12.84 9.77 0.61
CA VAL A 59 -11.96 8.71 0.13
C VAL A 59 -12.79 7.53 -0.37
N GLY A 60 -12.64 7.16 -1.63
CA GLY A 60 -13.21 5.95 -2.21
C GLY A 60 -12.18 4.84 -2.25
N ILE A 61 -12.53 3.63 -1.82
CA ILE A 61 -11.65 2.47 -1.75
C ILE A 61 -12.29 1.33 -2.54
N ASP A 62 -11.68 0.99 -3.67
CA ASP A 62 -11.97 -0.22 -4.45
C ASP A 62 -10.98 -1.33 -4.05
N PRO A 63 -11.39 -2.32 -3.24
CA PRO A 63 -10.50 -3.29 -2.66
C PRO A 63 -10.37 -4.55 -3.53
N GLY A 64 -9.18 -4.85 -4.06
CA GLY A 64 -8.96 -6.08 -4.81
C GLY A 64 -8.09 -7.13 -4.11
N LYS A 65 -7.78 -8.19 -4.87
CA LYS A 65 -6.89 -9.29 -4.44
C LYS A 65 -5.42 -8.95 -4.67
N MET A 66 -5.10 -8.41 -5.85
CA MET A 66 -3.74 -8.08 -6.30
C MET A 66 -3.48 -6.58 -6.28
N PHE A 67 -4.51 -5.79 -6.57
CA PHE A 67 -4.44 -4.34 -6.63
C PHE A 67 -5.66 -3.75 -5.92
N SER A 68 -5.54 -2.55 -5.36
CA SER A 68 -6.68 -1.78 -4.87
C SER A 68 -6.59 -0.35 -5.41
N GLY A 69 -7.74 0.19 -5.81
CA GLY A 69 -7.90 1.58 -6.20
C GLY A 69 -8.25 2.44 -5.00
N VAL A 70 -7.59 3.59 -4.85
CA VAL A 70 -8.01 4.61 -3.88
C VAL A 70 -8.09 5.96 -4.56
N GLY A 71 -9.24 6.62 -4.46
CA GLY A 71 -9.47 7.97 -4.98
C GLY A 71 -9.80 8.92 -3.85
N VAL A 72 -9.30 10.15 -3.92
CA VAL A 72 -9.71 11.24 -3.02
C VAL A 72 -10.40 12.30 -3.85
N GLN A 73 -11.65 12.59 -3.52
CA GLN A 73 -12.54 13.44 -4.30
C GLN A 73 -13.20 14.50 -3.42
N SER A 74 -13.41 15.68 -3.98
CA SER A 74 -14.37 16.68 -3.49
C SER A 74 -15.40 16.96 -4.58
N SER A 75 -16.49 17.65 -4.29
CA SER A 75 -17.46 18.04 -5.33
C SER A 75 -16.80 18.80 -6.50
N LYS A 76 -15.78 19.62 -6.21
CA LYS A 76 -15.14 20.50 -7.21
C LYS A 76 -13.91 19.93 -7.91
N ALA A 77 -13.30 18.87 -7.40
CA ALA A 77 -12.06 18.33 -7.98
C ALA A 77 -11.70 16.94 -7.46
N THR A 78 -11.10 16.13 -8.34
CA THR A 78 -10.28 14.98 -7.99
C THR A 78 -8.95 15.44 -7.42
N ILE A 79 -8.65 15.03 -6.19
CA ILE A 79 -7.49 15.50 -5.43
C ILE A 79 -6.28 14.59 -5.65
N ILE A 80 -6.47 13.28 -5.55
CA ILE A 80 -5.40 12.30 -5.81
C ILE A 80 -5.97 10.94 -6.22
N LYS A 81 -5.22 10.24 -7.06
CA LYS A 81 -5.47 8.86 -7.49
C LYS A 81 -4.32 7.97 -7.04
N LEU A 82 -4.65 6.86 -6.39
CA LEU A 82 -3.67 5.92 -5.84
C LEU A 82 -3.96 4.51 -6.37
N HIS A 83 -2.93 3.85 -6.85
CA HIS A 83 -2.96 2.44 -7.23
C HIS A 83 -2.09 1.64 -6.26
N LEU A 84 -2.73 0.77 -5.46
CA LEU A 84 -2.03 -0.01 -4.45
C LEU A 84 -1.67 -1.39 -5.00
N ILE A 85 -0.38 -1.73 -5.07
CA ILE A 85 0.09 -3.09 -5.34
C ILE A 85 0.08 -3.88 -4.03
N LEU A 86 -0.82 -4.86 -3.95
CA LEU A 86 -1.07 -5.61 -2.74
C LEU A 86 -0.06 -6.77 -2.58
N PRO A 87 0.38 -7.06 -1.34
CA PRO A 87 1.40 -8.06 -1.08
C PRO A 87 0.89 -9.52 -1.14
N PHE A 88 -0.35 -9.75 -1.57
CA PHE A 88 -1.02 -11.06 -1.60
C PHE A 88 -0.17 -12.21 -2.18
N PRO A 89 0.38 -12.13 -3.41
CA PRO A 89 1.14 -13.24 -4.01
C PRO A 89 2.42 -13.52 -3.22
N ASN A 90 3.13 -12.45 -2.84
CA ASN A 90 4.38 -12.53 -2.09
C ASN A 90 4.19 -13.17 -0.71
N ILE A 91 3.11 -12.83 -0.02
CA ILE A 91 2.80 -13.40 1.29
C ILE A 91 2.39 -14.87 1.15
N THR A 92 1.59 -15.20 0.15
CA THR A 92 1.17 -16.58 -0.12
C THR A 92 2.39 -17.46 -0.39
N LYS A 93 3.31 -17.02 -1.27
CA LYS A 93 4.59 -17.69 -1.54
C LYS A 93 5.42 -17.89 -0.27
N LYS A 94 5.53 -16.86 0.58
CA LYS A 94 6.24 -16.96 1.88
C LYS A 94 5.56 -17.93 2.84
N MET A 95 4.24 -18.00 2.87
CA MET A 95 3.50 -18.94 3.73
C MET A 95 3.64 -20.38 3.25
N ILE A 96 3.61 -20.61 1.93
CA ILE A 96 3.89 -21.93 1.32
C ILE A 96 5.32 -22.37 1.66
N GLY A 97 6.33 -21.53 1.39
CA GLY A 97 7.72 -21.85 1.72
C GLY A 97 7.90 -22.16 3.20
N ARG A 98 7.28 -21.38 4.10
CA ARG A 98 7.32 -21.64 5.55
C ARG A 98 6.63 -22.95 5.93
N ARG A 99 5.58 -23.36 5.22
CA ARG A 99 4.90 -24.66 5.43
C ARG A 99 5.81 -25.81 5.01
N ILE A 100 6.41 -25.73 3.82
CA ILE A 100 7.33 -26.74 3.28
C ILE A 100 8.54 -26.92 4.20
N LEU A 101 9.22 -25.82 4.57
CA LEU A 101 10.36 -25.83 5.48
C LEU A 101 10.06 -26.51 6.83
N ARG A 102 8.88 -26.23 7.40
CA ARG A 102 8.44 -26.87 8.64
C ARG A 102 8.13 -28.35 8.45
N ARG A 103 7.54 -28.74 7.32
CA ARG A 103 7.29 -30.15 6.98
C ARG A 103 8.62 -30.89 6.85
N GLY A 104 9.57 -30.38 6.07
CA GLY A 104 10.89 -30.98 5.91
C GLY A 104 11.64 -31.13 7.23
N ARG A 105 11.64 -30.09 8.08
CA ARG A 105 12.25 -30.17 9.42
C ARG A 105 11.61 -31.25 10.30
N ARG A 106 10.28 -31.34 10.33
CA ARG A 106 9.59 -32.39 11.09
C ARG A 106 9.88 -33.76 10.51
N GLY A 107 9.88 -33.88 9.19
CA GLY A 107 10.17 -35.12 8.48
C GLY A 107 11.55 -35.69 8.78
N ARG A 108 12.57 -34.84 9.02
CA ARG A 108 13.92 -35.29 9.43
C ARG A 108 14.00 -35.84 10.85
N ARG A 109 13.06 -35.46 11.73
CA ARG A 109 13.01 -35.96 13.12
C ARG A 109 12.23 -37.28 13.24
N ILE A 110 11.54 -37.68 12.17
CA ILE A 110 10.77 -38.92 12.15
C ILE A 110 11.72 -40.04 11.74
N ASN A 111 12.05 -40.91 12.68
CA ASN A 111 12.65 -42.21 12.36
C ASN A 111 11.60 -43.08 11.68
N ARG A 112 11.71 -43.25 10.35
CA ARG A 112 10.73 -44.01 9.56
C ARG A 112 10.89 -45.53 9.70
N LYS A 113 12.00 -46.00 10.28
CA LYS A 113 12.23 -47.42 10.56
C LYS A 113 11.33 -47.95 11.68
N LEU A 114 10.88 -47.08 12.59
CA LEU A 114 9.96 -47.46 13.66
C LEU A 114 8.51 -47.56 13.17
N PRO A 115 7.69 -48.47 13.75
CA PRO A 115 6.24 -48.49 13.58
C PRO A 115 5.60 -47.13 13.84
N TYR A 116 4.49 -46.81 13.16
CA TYR A 116 3.87 -45.48 13.22
C TYR A 116 3.57 -45.00 14.64
N SER A 117 3.08 -45.91 15.50
CA SER A 117 2.79 -45.68 16.92
C SER A 117 4.01 -45.20 17.73
N GLN A 118 5.21 -45.67 17.35
CA GLN A 118 6.48 -45.35 18.02
C GLN A 118 7.22 -44.16 17.37
N ARG A 119 6.71 -43.61 16.26
CA ARG A 119 7.33 -42.44 15.61
C ARG A 119 7.08 -41.18 16.43
N CYS A 120 8.10 -40.34 16.56
CA CYS A 120 7.98 -38.98 17.11
C CYS A 120 7.23 -38.03 16.13
N HIS A 121 5.96 -38.34 15.84
CA HIS A 121 5.07 -37.53 15.02
C HIS A 121 4.13 -36.75 15.96
N ARG A 122 4.10 -35.42 15.82
CA ARG A 122 3.20 -34.60 16.63
C ARG A 122 1.77 -34.74 16.10
N ALA A 123 0.86 -35.29 16.90
CA ALA A 123 -0.58 -35.34 16.60
C ALA A 123 -1.13 -33.93 16.27
N LYS A 124 -2.14 -33.88 15.40
CA LYS A 124 -2.87 -32.65 15.11
C LYS A 124 -3.63 -32.23 16.38
N ARG A 125 -3.31 -31.04 16.93
CA ARG A 125 -4.04 -30.46 18.08
C ARG A 125 -4.96 -29.38 17.54
N PHE A 126 -6.22 -29.74 17.27
CA PHE A 126 -7.22 -28.79 16.75
C PHE A 126 -7.62 -27.78 17.83
N ASP A 127 -7.66 -28.20 19.09
CA ASP A 127 -8.03 -27.37 20.25
C ASP A 127 -7.03 -26.23 20.50
N ASN A 128 -5.78 -26.39 20.03
CA ASN A 128 -4.79 -25.32 20.07
C ASN A 128 -5.10 -24.15 19.11
N ARG A 129 -6.17 -24.22 18.32
CA ARG A 129 -6.62 -23.16 17.40
C ARG A 129 -7.63 -22.22 18.06
N VAL A 130 -7.28 -21.65 19.20
CA VAL A 130 -8.17 -20.82 20.04
C VAL A 130 -8.53 -19.45 19.43
N LYS A 131 -7.87 -19.02 18.33
CA LYS A 131 -7.99 -17.65 17.81
C LYS A 131 -8.62 -17.60 16.42
N LYS A 132 -9.77 -16.92 16.28
CA LYS A 132 -10.37 -16.51 15.01
C LYS A 132 -9.47 -15.43 14.36
N LYS A 133 -8.59 -15.83 13.43
CA LYS A 133 -7.64 -14.91 12.78
C LYS A 133 -7.94 -14.79 11.30
N LEU A 134 -7.88 -13.56 10.79
CA LEU A 134 -7.80 -13.33 9.34
C LEU A 134 -6.58 -14.06 8.74
N PRO A 135 -6.73 -14.67 7.56
CA PRO A 135 -5.60 -15.15 6.78
C PRO A 135 -4.55 -14.04 6.60
N VAL A 136 -3.28 -14.40 6.75
CA VAL A 136 -2.18 -13.40 6.80
C VAL A 136 -2.09 -12.59 5.51
N SER A 137 -2.39 -13.18 4.36
CA SER A 137 -2.43 -12.48 3.06
C SER A 137 -3.54 -11.43 3.01
N ILE A 138 -4.77 -11.80 3.38
CA ILE A 138 -5.92 -10.88 3.44
C ILE A 138 -5.67 -9.75 4.45
N LYS A 139 -5.19 -10.10 5.66
CA LYS A 139 -4.85 -9.12 6.68
C LYS A 139 -3.82 -8.09 6.17
N ALA A 140 -2.82 -8.53 5.43
CA ALA A 140 -1.78 -7.64 4.93
C ALA A 140 -2.26 -6.69 3.83
N ASN A 141 -3.21 -7.12 2.98
CA ASN A 141 -3.88 -6.27 2.00
C ASN A 141 -4.69 -5.17 2.72
N ARG A 142 -5.58 -5.55 3.65
CA ARG A 142 -6.36 -4.57 4.42
C ARG A 142 -5.47 -3.60 5.21
N GLN A 143 -4.35 -4.08 5.73
CA GLN A 143 -3.40 -3.22 6.45
C GLN A 143 -2.65 -2.20 5.57
N ILE A 144 -2.40 -2.48 4.27
CA ILE A 144 -1.79 -1.47 3.39
C ILE A 144 -2.81 -0.40 3.01
N GLU A 145 -4.04 -0.79 2.69
CA GLU A 145 -5.14 0.14 2.43
C GLU A 145 -5.38 1.04 3.64
N LEU A 146 -5.55 0.46 4.83
CA LEU A 146 -5.73 1.22 6.07
C LEU A 146 -4.56 2.18 6.33
N ARG A 147 -3.33 1.78 6.02
CA ARG A 147 -2.14 2.64 6.18
C ARG A 147 -2.24 3.86 5.26
N VAL A 148 -2.61 3.64 3.99
CA VAL A 148 -2.75 4.70 2.99
C VAL A 148 -3.89 5.65 3.34
N VAL A 149 -5.05 5.13 3.76
CA VAL A 149 -6.19 5.94 4.21
C VAL A 149 -5.79 6.83 5.40
N LYS A 150 -5.08 6.27 6.39
CA LYS A 150 -4.57 7.06 7.52
C LYS A 150 -3.62 8.18 7.09
N GLU A 151 -2.79 7.96 6.08
CA GLU A 151 -1.95 9.02 5.52
C GLU A 151 -2.76 10.04 4.73
N ALA A 152 -3.79 9.62 3.99
CA ALA A 152 -4.70 10.53 3.30
C ALA A 152 -5.44 11.44 4.30
N CYS A 153 -5.93 10.90 5.42
CA CYS A 153 -6.56 11.69 6.50
C CYS A 153 -5.60 12.67 7.18
N ARG A 154 -4.29 12.45 7.11
CA ARG A 154 -3.27 13.40 7.62
C ARG A 154 -3.00 14.52 6.64
N LEU A 155 -3.19 14.28 5.34
CA LEU A 155 -2.91 15.25 4.28
C LEU A 155 -4.13 16.06 3.87
N PHE A 156 -5.32 15.47 3.97
CA PHE A 156 -6.56 16.04 3.47
C PHE A 156 -7.62 16.05 4.57
N PRO A 157 -8.53 17.05 4.60
CA PRO A 157 -9.61 17.13 5.55
C PRO A 157 -10.73 16.14 5.19
N ILE A 158 -10.43 14.84 5.32
CA ILE A 158 -11.38 13.77 4.96
C ILE A 158 -12.58 13.80 5.91
N SER A 159 -13.78 13.96 5.36
CA SER A 159 -15.05 13.91 6.10
C SER A 159 -15.69 12.52 6.05
N HIS A 160 -15.61 11.82 4.92
CA HIS A 160 -16.28 10.52 4.72
C HIS A 160 -15.41 9.50 3.96
N ILE A 161 -15.70 8.21 4.12
CA ILE A 161 -15.05 7.11 3.39
C ILE A 161 -16.12 6.25 2.71
N VAL A 162 -15.92 5.93 1.43
CA VAL A 162 -16.76 5.01 0.68
C VAL A 162 -15.94 3.77 0.33
N TYR A 163 -16.47 2.59 0.61
CA TYR A 163 -15.78 1.32 0.42
C TYR A 163 -16.62 0.37 -0.44
N GLU A 164 -16.03 -0.18 -1.51
CA GLU A 164 -16.76 -1.15 -2.33
C GLU A 164 -16.97 -2.47 -1.57
N TYR A 165 -18.22 -2.92 -1.53
CA TYR A 165 -18.64 -4.12 -0.84
C TYR A 165 -18.74 -5.29 -1.81
N ILE A 166 -17.95 -6.32 -1.56
CA ILE A 166 -17.90 -7.52 -2.39
C ILE A 166 -18.89 -8.54 -1.84
N LYS A 167 -19.82 -8.97 -2.69
CA LYS A 167 -20.67 -10.15 -2.44
C LYS A 167 -20.14 -11.27 -3.33
N ALA A 168 -19.40 -12.22 -2.74
CA ALA A 168 -18.96 -13.38 -3.49
C ALA A 168 -20.16 -14.30 -3.72
N PRO A 169 -20.43 -14.74 -4.96
CA PRO A 169 -21.36 -15.83 -5.19
C PRO A 169 -20.73 -17.09 -4.59
N SER A 170 -21.26 -17.57 -3.47
CA SER A 170 -20.85 -18.87 -2.94
C SER A 170 -22.02 -19.58 -2.28
N ASP A 171 -22.29 -20.75 -2.83
CA ASP A 171 -23.01 -21.91 -2.31
C ASP A 171 -22.54 -22.34 -0.90
N LYS A 172 -21.29 -22.02 -0.49
CA LYS A 172 -20.69 -22.45 0.79
C LYS A 172 -20.68 -21.41 1.91
N GLY A 173 -21.42 -20.30 1.76
CA GLY A 173 -21.70 -19.34 2.84
C GLY A 173 -20.53 -18.52 3.40
N PHE A 174 -19.28 -18.69 2.92
CA PHE A 174 -18.16 -17.85 3.38
C PHE A 174 -17.04 -17.65 2.34
N SER A 175 -16.56 -16.41 2.24
CA SER A 175 -15.35 -16.05 1.50
C SER A 175 -14.35 -15.35 2.41
N PRO A 176 -13.05 -15.73 2.42
CA PRO A 176 -12.02 -15.01 3.16
C PRO A 176 -11.93 -13.51 2.82
N ALA A 177 -12.29 -13.13 1.59
CA ALA A 177 -12.38 -11.73 1.18
C ALA A 177 -13.51 -10.99 1.92
N MET A 178 -14.69 -11.63 2.04
CA MET A 178 -15.83 -11.07 2.77
C MET A 178 -15.55 -10.95 4.27
N VAL A 179 -14.87 -11.92 4.89
CA VAL A 179 -14.44 -11.77 6.30
C VAL A 179 -13.44 -10.62 6.44
N GLY A 180 -12.50 -10.50 5.49
CA GLY A 180 -11.57 -9.38 5.43
C GLY A 180 -12.23 -8.02 5.29
N GLN A 181 -13.31 -7.92 4.51
CA GLN A 181 -14.03 -6.67 4.28
C GLN A 181 -14.78 -6.21 5.53
N LYS A 182 -15.42 -7.14 6.27
CA LYS A 182 -16.10 -6.82 7.54
C LYS A 182 -15.13 -6.20 8.55
N VAL A 183 -13.98 -6.83 8.72
CA VAL A 183 -12.92 -6.31 9.61
C VAL A 183 -12.38 -4.96 9.12
N MET A 184 -12.25 -4.76 7.80
CA MET A 184 -11.81 -3.48 7.25
C MET A 184 -12.81 -2.36 7.53
N LEU A 185 -14.10 -2.61 7.34
CA LEU A 185 -15.16 -1.63 7.63
C LEU A 185 -15.17 -1.23 9.10
N GLU A 186 -14.99 -2.19 10.02
CA GLU A 186 -14.81 -1.88 11.45
C GLU A 186 -13.61 -0.97 11.72
N TRP A 187 -12.48 -1.18 11.02
CA TRP A 187 -11.29 -0.33 11.16
C TRP A 187 -11.48 1.06 10.57
N LEU A 188 -12.19 1.18 9.45
CA LEU A 188 -12.46 2.45 8.77
C LEU A 188 -13.44 3.32 9.55
N ARG A 189 -14.51 2.73 10.08
CA ARG A 189 -15.52 3.44 10.91
C ARG A 189 -14.93 4.09 12.16
N LYS A 190 -13.83 3.54 12.69
CA LYS A 190 -13.07 4.13 13.81
C LYS A 190 -12.25 5.37 13.41
N ILE A 191 -12.06 5.60 12.11
CA ILE A 191 -11.29 6.74 11.58
C ILE A 191 -12.25 7.84 11.13
N LYS A 192 -13.23 7.48 10.29
CA LYS A 192 -14.25 8.40 9.74
C LYS A 192 -15.55 7.64 9.45
N PRO A 193 -16.69 8.33 9.37
CA PRO A 193 -17.93 7.77 8.82
C PRO A 193 -17.65 7.01 7.51
N THR A 194 -18.18 5.79 7.41
CA THR A 194 -17.89 4.89 6.29
C THR A 194 -19.16 4.26 5.74
N SER A 195 -19.44 4.50 4.46
CA SER A 195 -20.53 3.85 3.71
C SER A 195 -19.98 2.78 2.76
N THR A 196 -20.89 1.93 2.28
CA THR A 196 -20.58 0.85 1.36
C THR A 196 -21.40 0.98 0.09
N ILE A 197 -20.78 0.61 -1.04
CA ILE A 197 -21.40 0.60 -2.36
C ILE A 197 -21.10 -0.72 -3.04
N PHE A 198 -22.04 -1.26 -3.82
CA PHE A 198 -21.82 -2.49 -4.58
C PHE A 198 -21.13 -2.20 -5.91
N GLY A 199 -20.37 -3.17 -6.42
CA GLY A 199 -19.58 -2.97 -7.65
C GLY A 199 -20.40 -2.61 -8.91
N TRP A 200 -21.69 -2.98 -8.97
CA TRP A 200 -22.56 -2.59 -10.08
C TRP A 200 -22.91 -1.09 -10.03
N GLU A 201 -23.15 -0.54 -8.83
CA GLU A 201 -23.36 0.90 -8.63
C GLU A 201 -22.10 1.69 -9.00
N THR A 202 -20.92 1.21 -8.57
CA THR A 202 -19.63 1.81 -8.97
C THR A 202 -19.49 1.87 -10.49
N SER A 203 -19.91 0.82 -11.20
CA SER A 203 -19.84 0.77 -12.65
C SER A 203 -20.72 1.83 -13.31
N ASN A 204 -21.94 2.02 -12.82
CA ASN A 204 -22.88 3.04 -13.34
C ASN A 204 -22.32 4.46 -13.12
N ILE A 205 -21.82 4.74 -11.92
CA ILE A 205 -21.21 6.02 -11.58
C ILE A 205 -19.99 6.30 -12.48
N ARG A 206 -19.14 5.30 -12.68
CA ARG A 206 -17.96 5.46 -13.54
C ARG A 206 -18.35 5.80 -14.98
N GLN A 207 -19.38 5.15 -15.52
CA GLN A 207 -19.88 5.43 -16.88
C GLN A 207 -20.43 6.85 -16.98
N TRP A 208 -21.23 7.28 -16.00
CA TRP A 208 -21.74 8.65 -15.92
C TRP A 208 -20.62 9.69 -15.91
N LEU A 209 -19.58 9.46 -15.11
CA LEU A 209 -18.41 10.35 -15.02
C LEU A 209 -17.44 10.23 -16.20
N LYS A 210 -17.75 9.38 -17.20
CA LYS A 210 -16.91 9.12 -18.39
C LYS A 210 -15.47 8.75 -18.03
N LEU A 211 -15.29 8.06 -16.91
CA LEU A 211 -13.98 7.64 -16.43
C LEU A 211 -13.51 6.40 -17.21
N PRO A 212 -12.35 6.43 -17.90
CA PRO A 212 -11.87 5.31 -18.70
C PRO A 212 -11.58 4.09 -17.83
N LYS A 213 -11.89 2.89 -18.37
CA LYS A 213 -11.55 1.61 -17.76
C LYS A 213 -10.82 0.73 -18.76
N ASP A 214 -9.57 0.36 -18.46
CA ASP A 214 -8.88 -0.70 -19.20
C ASP A 214 -9.44 -2.07 -18.77
N LYS A 215 -10.24 -2.68 -19.66
CA LYS A 215 -10.82 -4.01 -19.46
C LYS A 215 -9.85 -5.14 -19.82
N SER A 216 -8.81 -4.84 -20.61
CA SER A 216 -7.93 -5.83 -21.23
C SER A 216 -6.79 -6.28 -20.32
N ASN A 217 -6.15 -5.34 -19.59
CA ASN A 217 -4.98 -5.65 -18.78
C ASN A 217 -5.02 -5.02 -17.39
N LYS A 218 -5.72 -5.70 -16.48
CA LYS A 218 -5.88 -5.32 -15.06
C LYS A 218 -4.57 -5.24 -14.26
N SER A 219 -3.44 -5.66 -14.82
CA SER A 219 -2.13 -5.66 -14.17
C SER A 219 -1.28 -4.42 -14.43
N LYS A 220 -1.65 -3.60 -15.42
CA LYS A 220 -0.95 -2.35 -15.70
C LYS A 220 -1.18 -1.36 -14.55
N ALA A 221 -0.10 -0.79 -14.03
CA ALA A 221 -0.14 0.25 -13.00
C ALA A 221 -0.38 1.63 -13.62
N VAL A 222 -1.48 1.76 -14.37
CA VAL A 222 -1.94 3.00 -15.01
C VAL A 222 -3.21 3.50 -14.34
N GLU A 223 -3.60 4.74 -14.59
CA GLU A 223 -4.71 5.40 -13.90
C GLU A 223 -6.05 4.67 -14.15
N GLU A 224 -6.18 4.16 -15.37
CA GLU A 224 -7.37 3.57 -15.99
C GLU A 224 -7.71 2.16 -15.50
N THR A 225 -6.87 1.54 -14.64
CA THR A 225 -7.13 0.17 -14.18
C THR A 225 -7.97 0.10 -12.90
N HIS A 226 -7.50 0.72 -11.82
CA HIS A 226 -8.17 0.63 -10.49
C HIS A 226 -8.40 1.99 -9.84
N SER A 227 -7.58 3.00 -10.13
CA SER A 227 -7.68 4.28 -9.41
C SER A 227 -8.94 5.07 -9.76
N ASN A 228 -9.44 4.94 -11.00
CA ASN A 228 -10.71 5.51 -11.44
C ASN A 228 -11.92 4.90 -10.72
N ASP A 229 -11.87 3.61 -10.33
CA ASP A 229 -12.93 2.99 -9.53
C ASP A 229 -12.97 3.60 -8.11
N GLY A 230 -11.80 3.92 -7.54
CA GLY A 230 -11.70 4.71 -6.31
C GLY A 230 -12.29 6.12 -6.43
N VAL A 231 -12.11 6.80 -7.57
CA VAL A 231 -12.71 8.13 -7.83
C VAL A 231 -14.22 8.04 -7.98
N ALA A 232 -14.73 7.05 -8.72
CA ALA A 232 -16.16 6.81 -8.87
C ALA A 232 -16.82 6.54 -7.51
N LEU A 233 -16.22 5.68 -6.68
CA LEU A 233 -16.68 5.42 -5.31
C LEU A 233 -16.66 6.67 -4.44
N ALA A 234 -15.64 7.52 -4.51
CA ALA A 234 -15.61 8.74 -3.74
C ALA A 234 -16.69 9.74 -4.22
N SER A 235 -16.95 9.75 -5.53
CA SER A 235 -17.92 10.65 -6.18
C SER A 235 -19.35 10.31 -5.82
N SER A 236 -19.66 9.06 -5.51
CA SER A 236 -21.00 8.60 -5.10
C SER A 236 -21.55 9.30 -3.85
N HIS A 237 -20.69 9.96 -3.08
CA HIS A 237 -21.10 10.76 -1.94
C HIS A 237 -21.74 12.09 -2.36
N PHE A 238 -21.35 12.61 -3.52
CA PHE A 238 -21.81 13.89 -4.06
C PHE A 238 -22.91 13.74 -5.10
N ILE A 239 -23.02 12.56 -5.73
CA ILE A 239 -24.03 12.28 -6.75
C ILE A 239 -24.80 10.99 -6.46
N ARG A 240 -26.09 10.99 -6.78
CA ARG A 240 -26.96 9.81 -6.64
C ARG A 240 -27.94 9.72 -7.80
N TRP A 241 -28.20 8.52 -8.27
CA TRP A 241 -29.29 8.28 -9.21
C TRP A 241 -30.64 8.36 -8.48
N LYS A 242 -31.54 9.22 -8.96
CA LYS A 242 -32.93 9.29 -8.50
C LYS A 242 -33.83 8.79 -9.60
N GLU A 243 -34.64 7.79 -9.26
CA GLU A 243 -35.70 7.30 -10.13
C GLU A 243 -36.96 8.13 -9.92
N TRP A 244 -37.72 8.30 -10.99
CA TRP A 244 -39.07 8.85 -10.94
C TRP A 244 -39.98 7.97 -11.78
N GLN A 245 -41.22 7.85 -11.32
CA GLN A 245 -42.25 7.08 -11.99
C GLN A 245 -43.50 7.95 -12.07
N SER A 246 -44.07 8.05 -13.27
CA SER A 246 -45.40 8.58 -13.53
C SER A 246 -46.33 7.45 -13.96
N SER A 247 -47.60 7.77 -14.18
CA SER A 247 -48.61 6.82 -14.66
C SER A 247 -48.30 6.22 -16.04
N SER A 248 -47.49 6.88 -16.87
CA SER A 248 -47.18 6.48 -18.25
C SER A 248 -45.69 6.34 -18.56
N ALA A 249 -44.79 6.74 -17.67
CA ALA A 249 -43.36 6.71 -17.89
C ALA A 249 -42.58 6.38 -16.62
N ARG A 250 -41.40 5.80 -16.83
CA ARG A 250 -40.37 5.64 -15.80
C ARG A 250 -39.08 6.22 -16.33
N GLY A 251 -38.36 6.93 -15.47
CA GLY A 251 -37.08 7.52 -15.81
C GLY A 251 -36.22 7.71 -14.58
N GLY A 252 -35.07 8.32 -14.78
CA GLY A 252 -34.25 8.77 -13.68
C GLY A 252 -33.25 9.81 -14.12
N TYR A 253 -32.68 10.50 -13.15
CA TYR A 253 -31.65 11.50 -13.36
C TYR A 253 -30.59 11.39 -12.27
N TRP A 254 -29.40 11.89 -12.56
CA TRP A 254 -28.35 12.05 -11.55
C TRP A 254 -28.58 13.35 -10.79
N ASP A 255 -28.79 13.23 -9.49
CA ASP A 255 -28.89 14.34 -8.56
C ASP A 255 -27.51 14.66 -7.96
N GLY A 256 -27.22 15.95 -7.80
CA GLY A 256 -25.92 16.46 -7.35
C GLY A 256 -24.91 16.73 -8.48
N GLU A 257 -23.78 17.34 -8.12
CA GLU A 257 -22.73 17.73 -9.07
C GLU A 257 -21.34 17.30 -8.57
N VAL A 258 -20.53 16.77 -9.48
CA VAL A 258 -19.13 16.45 -9.20
C VAL A 258 -18.25 16.69 -10.43
N ILE A 259 -17.11 17.36 -10.21
CA ILE A 259 -16.14 17.67 -11.25
C ILE A 259 -14.93 16.72 -11.11
N VAL A 260 -14.73 15.89 -12.12
CA VAL A 260 -13.53 15.08 -12.27
C VAL A 260 -12.46 15.91 -12.96
N THR A 261 -11.25 15.94 -12.40
CA THR A 261 -10.14 16.69 -13.00
C THR A 261 -8.85 15.88 -13.01
N PRO A 262 -7.86 16.21 -13.88
CA PRO A 262 -6.54 15.63 -13.78
C PRO A 262 -5.95 15.83 -12.38
N ALA A 263 -5.46 14.75 -11.80
CA ALA A 263 -4.97 14.67 -10.43
C ALA A 263 -3.69 13.83 -10.38
N PRO A 264 -2.83 14.02 -9.36
CA PRO A 264 -1.62 13.23 -9.22
C PRO A 264 -1.97 11.75 -9.11
N PHE A 265 -1.19 10.92 -9.81
CA PHE A 265 -1.29 9.47 -9.71
C PHE A 265 -0.03 8.89 -9.06
N LYS A 266 -0.23 8.02 -8.07
CA LYS A 266 0.85 7.34 -7.36
C LYS A 266 0.59 5.85 -7.28
N VAL A 267 1.61 5.08 -7.64
CA VAL A 267 1.65 3.63 -7.44
C VAL A 267 2.33 3.36 -6.10
N ILE A 268 1.65 2.63 -5.22
CA ILE A 268 2.11 2.37 -3.86
C ILE A 268 2.23 0.87 -3.64
N ALA A 269 3.38 0.42 -3.16
CA ALA A 269 3.62 -0.98 -2.82
C ALA A 269 4.20 -1.12 -1.41
N LYS A 270 4.21 -2.35 -0.89
CA LYS A 270 4.98 -2.68 0.31
C LYS A 270 6.38 -3.17 -0.08
N PRO A 271 7.45 -2.74 0.62
CA PRO A 271 8.76 -3.32 0.45
C PRO A 271 8.71 -4.82 0.72
N ASN A 272 9.26 -5.61 -0.19
CA ASN A 272 9.30 -7.06 -0.04
C ASN A 272 10.44 -7.45 0.91
N ILE A 273 10.16 -7.37 2.20
CA ILE A 273 11.14 -7.62 3.26
C ILE A 273 11.50 -9.11 3.34
N TYR A 274 12.80 -9.40 3.26
CA TYR A 274 13.37 -10.70 3.56
C TYR A 274 13.63 -10.85 5.05
N ARG A 275 12.66 -11.42 5.77
CA ARG A 275 12.82 -11.72 7.20
C ARG A 275 13.82 -12.85 7.41
N ARG A 276 14.49 -12.82 8.57
CA ARG A 276 15.43 -13.84 9.00
C ARG A 276 14.81 -15.23 8.89
N GLN A 277 15.43 -16.10 8.10
CA GLN A 277 15.15 -17.52 8.11
C GLN A 277 15.99 -18.11 9.24
N LEU A 278 15.33 -18.62 10.30
CA LEU A 278 16.00 -19.11 11.50
C LEU A 278 17.01 -20.23 11.19
N HIS A 279 16.74 -21.00 10.14
CA HIS A 279 17.60 -22.05 9.62
C HIS A 279 17.52 -21.98 8.10
N PHE A 280 18.57 -21.53 7.44
CA PHE A 280 18.71 -21.77 6.01
C PHE A 280 18.75 -23.30 5.78
N GLU A 281 18.26 -23.78 4.63
CA GLU A 281 18.12 -25.24 4.41
C GLU A 281 19.47 -25.96 4.48
N ASN A 282 20.53 -25.27 4.03
CA ASN A 282 21.86 -25.84 3.93
C ASN A 282 22.61 -25.81 5.27
N PRO A 283 23.25 -26.93 5.66
CA PRO A 283 24.33 -26.98 6.64
C PRO A 283 25.29 -25.80 6.52
N ASP A 284 25.74 -25.27 7.66
CA ASP A 284 26.88 -24.35 7.64
C ASP A 284 28.17 -25.17 7.67
N SER A 285 28.72 -25.46 6.49
CA SER A 285 29.95 -26.26 6.33
C SER A 285 31.19 -25.63 6.98
N LYS A 286 31.11 -24.37 7.42
CA LYS A 286 32.21 -23.66 8.09
C LYS A 286 32.17 -23.76 9.62
N LYS A 287 31.27 -24.57 10.18
CA LYS A 287 31.12 -24.74 11.63
C LYS A 287 31.51 -26.16 12.05
N PRO A 288 32.01 -26.35 13.30
CA PRO A 288 32.58 -27.62 13.76
C PRO A 288 31.63 -28.82 13.59
N ASN A 289 30.33 -28.57 13.61
CA ASN A 289 29.31 -29.59 13.41
C ASN A 289 28.32 -29.15 12.30
N PRO A 290 28.65 -29.37 11.01
CA PRO A 290 27.87 -28.84 9.88
C PRO A 290 26.39 -29.25 9.92
N THR A 291 26.12 -30.43 10.45
CA THR A 291 24.76 -30.99 10.61
C THR A 291 23.96 -30.26 11.70
N GLN A 292 24.62 -29.62 12.66
CA GLN A 292 24.03 -28.89 13.79
C GLN A 292 23.83 -27.40 13.48
N TYR A 293 24.76 -26.77 12.76
CA TYR A 293 24.71 -25.33 12.46
C TYR A 293 24.05 -25.06 11.10
N ARG A 294 23.32 -23.95 11.01
CA ARG A 294 22.69 -23.47 9.77
C ARG A 294 23.04 -22.02 9.54
N LYS A 295 23.30 -21.66 8.29
CA LYS A 295 23.61 -20.28 7.91
C LYS A 295 22.47 -19.35 8.30
N ARG A 296 22.81 -18.19 8.86
CA ARG A 296 21.84 -17.11 9.09
C ARG A 296 21.61 -16.37 7.77
N LYS A 297 20.35 -16.17 7.37
CA LYS A 297 20.00 -15.41 6.16
C LYS A 297 18.84 -14.46 6.41
N GLY A 298 18.97 -13.22 5.95
CA GLY A 298 17.94 -12.17 6.05
C GLY A 298 17.97 -11.41 7.39
N GLY A 299 17.07 -10.44 7.52
CA GLY A 299 17.05 -9.48 8.62
C GLY A 299 16.47 -8.15 8.15
N THR A 300 15.89 -7.38 9.06
CA THR A 300 15.31 -6.05 8.76
C THR A 300 16.25 -4.91 9.06
N VAL A 301 17.30 -5.15 9.84
CA VAL A 301 18.34 -4.18 10.19
C VAL A 301 19.65 -4.76 9.69
N THR A 302 20.38 -3.95 8.94
CA THR A 302 21.73 -4.28 8.51
C THR A 302 22.72 -3.99 9.64
N PRO A 303 23.85 -4.70 9.70
CA PRO A 303 24.96 -4.39 10.61
C PRO A 303 25.58 -3.00 10.42
N PHE A 304 25.16 -2.26 9.39
CA PHE A 304 25.74 -0.98 8.96
C PHE A 304 24.82 0.20 9.26
N GLY A 305 23.87 0.06 10.20
CA GLY A 305 22.94 1.14 10.61
C GLY A 305 21.78 1.43 9.63
N LEU A 306 21.74 0.76 8.49
CA LEU A 306 20.65 0.84 7.50
C LEU A 306 19.58 -0.23 7.76
N ARG A 307 18.33 0.05 7.39
CA ARG A 307 17.18 -0.87 7.57
C ARG A 307 16.55 -1.22 6.23
N SER A 308 15.92 -2.39 6.14
CA SER A 308 15.18 -2.77 4.93
C SER A 308 14.04 -1.79 4.66
N GLY A 309 14.01 -1.24 3.44
CA GLY A 309 13.10 -0.19 3.01
C GLY A 309 13.55 1.22 3.38
N ASP A 310 14.75 1.42 3.96
CA ASP A 310 15.34 2.76 4.02
C ASP A 310 15.66 3.23 2.60
N PHE A 311 15.32 4.48 2.30
CA PHE A 311 15.65 5.12 1.02
C PHE A 311 17.03 5.78 1.13
N VAL A 312 17.91 5.45 0.18
CA VAL A 312 19.33 5.78 0.22
C VAL A 312 19.80 6.32 -1.13
N GLN A 313 20.91 7.06 -1.07
CA GLN A 313 21.73 7.41 -2.22
C GLN A 313 23.03 6.61 -2.16
N ALA A 314 23.48 6.05 -3.27
CA ALA A 314 24.75 5.36 -3.37
C ALA A 314 25.59 5.90 -4.53
N ILE A 315 26.91 5.83 -4.42
CA ILE A 315 27.82 6.25 -5.49
C ILE A 315 28.66 5.04 -5.94
N LYS A 316 28.71 4.80 -7.25
CA LYS A 316 29.57 3.77 -7.86
C LYS A 316 30.03 4.26 -9.23
N ALA A 317 31.34 4.26 -9.46
CA ALA A 317 31.96 4.71 -10.72
C ALA A 317 31.47 6.10 -11.15
N GLY A 318 31.47 7.09 -10.24
CA GLY A 318 30.98 8.45 -10.51
C GLY A 318 29.45 8.60 -10.62
N GLN A 319 28.71 7.51 -10.81
CA GLN A 319 27.26 7.56 -10.95
C GLN A 319 26.55 7.47 -9.59
N ILE A 320 25.53 8.30 -9.42
CA ILE A 320 24.64 8.31 -8.25
C ILE A 320 23.48 7.34 -8.50
N TYR A 321 23.18 6.47 -7.56
CA TYR A 321 22.01 5.59 -7.58
C TYR A 321 21.11 5.92 -6.40
N ARG A 322 19.79 5.92 -6.61
CA ARG A 322 18.81 6.10 -5.54
C ARG A 322 17.86 4.92 -5.50
N GLY A 323 17.50 4.48 -4.30
CA GLY A 323 16.61 3.35 -4.13
C GLY A 323 16.49 2.90 -2.69
N TRP A 324 15.91 1.72 -2.49
CA TRP A 324 15.59 1.19 -1.18
C TRP A 324 16.51 0.03 -0.81
N ILE A 325 16.90 -0.03 0.46
CA ILE A 325 17.69 -1.15 0.98
C ILE A 325 16.82 -2.41 1.02
N GLY A 326 17.22 -3.47 0.31
CA GLY A 326 16.50 -4.74 0.31
C GLY A 326 17.24 -5.89 0.99
N GLY A 327 18.55 -5.74 1.24
CA GLY A 327 19.36 -6.75 1.91
C GLY A 327 20.82 -6.34 2.05
N TYR A 328 21.62 -7.22 2.64
CA TYR A 328 23.05 -7.00 2.82
C TYR A 328 23.81 -8.33 2.73
N THR A 329 25.11 -8.20 2.49
CA THR A 329 26.11 -9.27 2.59
C THR A 329 27.17 -8.82 3.57
N GLN A 330 27.44 -9.65 4.57
CA GLN A 330 28.52 -9.46 5.52
C GLN A 330 29.28 -10.78 5.63
N THR A 331 30.46 -10.83 5.02
CA THR A 331 31.45 -11.89 5.20
C THR A 331 32.78 -11.24 5.61
N ALA A 332 33.77 -12.05 5.99
CA ALA A 332 35.12 -11.55 6.28
C ALA A 332 35.70 -10.75 5.10
N LYS A 333 35.44 -11.19 3.85
CA LYS A 333 35.98 -10.58 2.64
C LYS A 333 35.07 -9.52 2.01
N THR A 334 33.76 -9.57 2.25
CA THR A 334 32.79 -8.71 1.54
C THR A 334 31.75 -8.10 2.47
N LYS A 335 31.67 -6.77 2.45
CA LYS A 335 30.63 -5.97 3.10
C LYS A 335 29.91 -5.16 2.03
N LYS A 336 28.65 -5.52 1.75
CA LYS A 336 27.83 -4.85 0.72
C LYS A 336 26.39 -4.70 1.19
N VAL A 337 25.73 -3.65 0.70
CA VAL A 337 24.28 -3.47 0.81
C VAL A 337 23.65 -3.51 -0.57
N SER A 338 22.49 -4.17 -0.66
CA SER A 338 21.74 -4.30 -1.92
C SER A 338 20.66 -3.21 -1.99
N ILE A 339 20.72 -2.40 -3.05
CA ILE A 339 19.75 -1.34 -3.33
C ILE A 339 18.79 -1.80 -4.43
N TYR A 340 17.51 -1.50 -4.25
CA TYR A 340 16.40 -1.92 -5.08
C TYR A 340 15.62 -0.70 -5.59
N ASP A 341 14.99 -0.84 -6.76
CA ASP A 341 14.09 0.16 -7.32
C ASP A 341 12.69 0.10 -6.67
N VAL A 342 11.77 0.95 -7.15
CA VAL A 342 10.39 1.02 -6.66
C VAL A 342 9.59 -0.27 -6.92
N ASN A 343 9.95 -1.02 -7.96
CA ASN A 343 9.37 -2.32 -8.31
C ASN A 343 10.00 -3.49 -7.53
N TRP A 344 10.93 -3.18 -6.62
CA TRP A 344 11.69 -4.14 -5.84
C TRP A 344 12.55 -5.09 -6.68
N LYS A 345 13.06 -4.60 -7.82
CA LYS A 345 14.15 -5.20 -8.60
C LYS A 345 15.49 -4.63 -8.11
N ARG A 346 16.50 -5.50 -7.96
CA ARG A 346 17.81 -5.09 -7.43
C ARG A 346 18.55 -4.26 -8.48
N ILE A 347 18.87 -3.02 -8.15
CA ILE A 347 19.72 -2.13 -8.96
C ILE A 347 21.16 -2.62 -8.90
N GLY A 348 21.65 -2.89 -7.68
CA GLY A 348 23.03 -3.32 -7.50
C GLY A 348 23.41 -3.54 -6.05
N GLN A 349 24.70 -3.82 -5.85
CA GLN A 349 25.32 -3.96 -4.54
C GLN A 349 26.42 -2.91 -4.37
N PHE A 350 26.42 -2.25 -3.21
CA PHE A 350 27.24 -1.08 -2.94
C PHE A 350 28.02 -1.28 -1.64
N SER A 351 29.20 -0.67 -1.54
CA SER A 351 29.94 -0.63 -0.28
C SER A 351 29.17 0.25 0.71
N PRO A 352 28.97 -0.16 1.98
CA PRO A 352 28.24 0.64 2.97
C PRO A 352 28.74 2.10 3.08
N ASN A 353 30.06 2.31 3.01
CA ASN A 353 30.67 3.65 3.10
C ASN A 353 30.30 4.57 1.92
N LYS A 354 29.86 4.01 0.79
CA LYS A 354 29.42 4.76 -0.38
C LYS A 354 27.90 4.93 -0.43
N VAL A 355 27.20 4.66 0.69
CA VAL A 355 25.74 4.74 0.80
C VAL A 355 25.34 5.73 1.89
N ARG A 356 24.59 6.76 1.50
CA ARG A 356 24.03 7.78 2.37
C ARG A 356 22.53 7.56 2.56
N LEU A 357 22.07 7.56 3.80
CA LEU A 357 20.64 7.53 4.12
C LEU A 357 19.98 8.85 3.75
N LEU A 358 18.85 8.79 3.02
CA LEU A 358 18.03 9.95 2.69
C LEU A 358 16.72 9.98 3.49
N LYS A 359 16.04 8.83 3.63
CA LYS A 359 14.78 8.71 4.38
C LYS A 359 14.68 7.34 5.03
N ARG A 360 14.24 7.30 6.29
CA ARG A 360 13.95 6.03 6.98
C ARG A 360 12.74 5.34 6.38
N SER A 361 12.71 4.01 6.51
CA SER A 361 11.63 3.16 5.99
C SER A 361 10.26 3.53 6.58
N THR A 362 9.36 3.97 5.70
CA THR A 362 7.94 4.20 6.01
C THR A 362 7.08 2.95 5.81
N LYS A 363 7.72 1.84 5.38
CA LYS A 363 7.07 0.59 4.94
C LYS A 363 6.16 0.77 3.70
N LEU A 364 6.29 1.88 2.98
CA LEU A 364 5.66 2.12 1.69
C LEU A 364 6.74 2.43 0.65
N LEU A 365 6.55 1.90 -0.56
CA LEU A 365 7.26 2.31 -1.77
C LEU A 365 6.27 3.12 -2.58
N VAL A 366 6.67 4.30 -3.05
CA VAL A 366 5.78 5.19 -3.78
C VAL A 366 6.47 5.66 -5.06
N SER A 367 5.78 5.56 -6.20
CA SER A 367 6.31 5.99 -7.49
C SER A 367 6.54 7.50 -7.58
N GLY A 368 7.50 7.92 -8.40
CA GLY A 368 7.85 9.33 -8.61
C GLY A 368 8.21 10.05 -7.30
N SER A 369 8.85 9.35 -6.37
CA SER A 369 9.21 9.87 -5.05
C SER A 369 10.46 10.75 -5.08
N TYR A 370 11.27 10.61 -6.12
CA TYR A 370 12.44 11.42 -6.46
C TYR A 370 12.61 11.35 -7.98
N PRO A 371 13.23 12.35 -8.65
CA PRO A 371 13.50 12.25 -10.08
C PRO A 371 14.32 10.97 -10.33
N ASP A 372 13.70 10.02 -11.02
CA ASP A 372 14.38 8.87 -11.57
C ASP A 372 15.39 9.41 -12.58
N GLN A 373 16.64 8.95 -12.51
CA GLN A 373 17.70 9.37 -13.44
C GLN A 373 17.47 8.91 -14.90
N HIS A 374 16.28 8.41 -15.22
CA HIS A 374 15.86 8.08 -16.58
C HIS A 374 14.72 8.96 -17.10
N SER A 375 14.26 9.97 -16.35
CA SER A 375 13.37 11.00 -16.90
C SER A 375 14.14 12.30 -17.10
N SER A 376 14.87 12.37 -18.22
CA SER A 376 15.11 13.64 -18.90
C SER A 376 13.75 14.13 -19.44
N LEU A 377 13.00 14.88 -18.64
CA LEU A 377 11.84 15.62 -19.12
C LEU A 377 11.90 17.03 -18.58
N ARG A 378 12.00 17.95 -19.55
CA ARG A 378 11.81 19.40 -19.46
C ARG A 378 10.43 19.74 -18.93
#